data_AF-A0A662R9K3-F1
#
_entry.id   AF-A0A662R9K3-F1
#
_cell.length_a   1.000
_cell.length_b   1.000
_cell.length_c   1.000
_cell.angle_alpha   90.00
_cell.angle_beta   90.00
_cell.angle_gamma   90.00
#
_symmetry.space_group_name_H-M   'P 1'
#
loop_
_entity.id
_entity.type
_entity.pdbx_description
1 polymer ?
#
loop_
_entity_poly.entity_id
_entity_poly.type
_entity_poly.pdbx_seq_one_letter_code
_entity_poly.pdbx_strand_id
1 'polypeptide(L)' 'VPKKYSVRQPSLKELESAARELGLNPVVELKKAYPKRWWDVSGRVLVDKKTPKSRIIKEIGKIIRKNRG' A
#
# COMPACT_ATOMS: atom_id res chain seq x y z
N VAL A 1 6.32 -7.63 6.80
CA VAL A 1 7.31 -6.96 5.91
C VAL A 1 8.48 -6.53 6.76
N PRO A 2 9.75 -6.71 6.33
CA PRO A 2 10.92 -6.26 7.11
C PRO A 2 10.91 -4.75 7.37
N LYS A 3 11.41 -4.31 8.53
CA LYS A 3 11.43 -2.89 8.96
C LYS A 3 12.03 -1.95 7.91
N LYS A 4 13.05 -2.40 7.17
CA LYS A 4 13.68 -1.63 6.07
C LYS A 4 12.74 -1.23 4.93
N TYR A 5 11.66 -1.97 4.71
CA TYR A 5 10.66 -1.69 3.67
C TYR A 5 9.31 -1.23 4.25
N SER A 6 9.22 -1.08 5.56
CA SER A 6 8.02 -0.59 6.23
C SER A 6 7.97 0.94 6.20
N VAL A 7 6.79 1.49 5.89
CA VAL A 7 6.54 2.94 5.88
C VAL A 7 5.78 3.32 7.15
N ARG A 8 6.20 4.40 7.82
CA ARG A 8 5.49 4.93 8.99
C ARG A 8 4.28 5.74 8.52
N GLN A 9 3.08 5.40 8.99
CA GLN A 9 1.82 6.08 8.63
C GLN A 9 1.68 6.27 7.11
N PRO A 10 1.50 5.18 6.34
CA PRO A 10 1.23 5.30 4.91
C PRO A 10 -0.13 5.94 4.67
N SER A 11 -0.20 6.89 3.74
CA SER A 11 -1.47 7.46 3.28
C SER A 11 -2.03 6.67 2.10
N LEU A 12 -3.35 6.72 1.92
CA LEU A 12 -4.02 6.07 0.77
C LEU A 12 -3.53 6.62 -0.57
N LYS A 13 -3.25 7.93 -0.64
CA LYS A 13 -2.75 8.60 -1.84
C LYS A 13 -1.36 8.11 -2.24
N GLU A 14 -0.47 7.90 -1.26
CA GLU A 14 0.86 7.34 -1.52
C GLU A 14 0.78 5.88 -2.00
N LEU A 15 -0.12 5.10 -1.41
CA LEU A 15 -0.35 3.71 -1.82
C LEU A 15 -0.89 3.63 -3.24
N GLU A 16 -1.86 4.48 -3.59
CA GLU A 16 -2.39 4.59 -4.95
C GLU A 16 -1.30 4.98 -5.95
N SER A 17 -0.56 6.05 -5.66
CA SER A 17 0.51 6.54 -6.54
C SER A 17 1.59 5.47 -6.79
N ALA A 18 2.07 4.83 -5.71
CA ALA A 18 3.07 3.76 -5.82
C ALA A 18 2.55 2.53 -6.56
N ALA A 19 1.28 2.15 -6.37
CA ALA A 19 0.68 1.05 -7.10
C ALA A 19 0.43 1.37 -8.59
N ARG A 20 0.14 2.64 -8.91
CA ARG A 20 0.02 3.13 -10.29
C ARG A 20 1.36 3.15 -11.00
N GLU A 21 2.44 3.57 -10.32
CA GLU A 21 3.82 3.51 -10.83
C GLU A 21 4.26 2.07 -11.16
N LEU A 22 3.81 1.09 -10.37
CA LEU A 22 4.04 -0.34 -10.62
C LEU A 22 3.11 -0.94 -11.70
N GLY A 23 2.16 -0.16 -12.24
CA GLY A 23 1.21 -0.63 -13.25
C GLY A 23 0.25 -1.72 -12.74
N LEU A 24 -0.16 -1.65 -11.47
CA LEU A 24 -1.00 -2.67 -10.79
C LEU A 24 -2.48 -2.28 -10.69
N ASN A 25 -2.95 -1.29 -11.46
CA ASN A 25 -4.35 -0.81 -11.50
C ASN A 25 -5.00 -0.68 -10.11
N PRO A 26 -4.57 0.28 -9.27
CA PRO A 26 -5.10 0.40 -7.92
C PRO A 26 -6.57 0.81 -7.90
N VAL A 27 -7.36 0.15 -7.05
CA VAL A 27 -8.75 0.54 -6.72
C VAL A 27 -8.82 0.87 -5.23
N VAL A 28 -9.27 2.08 -4.90
CA VAL A 28 -9.30 2.59 -3.52
C VAL A 28 -10.69 2.43 -2.91
N GLU A 29 -10.76 1.81 -1.73
CA GLU A 29 -11.98 1.66 -0.94
C GLU A 29 -11.81 2.36 0.41
N LEU A 30 -12.40 3.56 0.53
CA LEU A 30 -12.24 4.44 1.69
C LEU A 30 -12.97 3.95 2.95
N LYS A 31 -14.10 3.27 2.79
CA LYS A 31 -15.02 2.91 3.90
C LYS A 31 -14.69 1.57 4.59
N LYS A 32 -13.55 0.97 4.27
CA LYS A 32 -13.18 -0.36 4.78
C LYS A 32 -12.18 -0.23 5.93
N ALA A 33 -12.41 -1.00 6.98
CA ALA A 33 -11.52 -1.09 8.13
C ALA A 33 -10.85 -2.47 8.19
N TYR A 34 -9.65 -2.53 8.76
CA TYR A 34 -8.96 -3.79 9.00
C TYR A 34 -9.58 -4.50 10.21
N PRO A 35 -10.00 -5.77 10.15
CA PRO A 35 -10.74 -6.41 11.25
C PRO A 35 -10.04 -6.39 12.62
N LYS A 36 -8.70 -6.46 12.69
CA LYS A 36 -7.98 -6.36 13.96
C LYS A 36 -7.96 -4.94 14.55
N ARG A 37 -8.35 -3.94 13.76
CA ARG A 37 -8.49 -2.52 14.11
C ARG A 37 -9.78 -2.00 13.48
N TRP A 38 -10.88 -2.68 13.78
CA TRP A 38 -12.17 -2.43 13.14
C TRP A 38 -12.69 -1.00 13.36
N TRP A 39 -12.29 -0.36 14.47
CA TRP A 39 -12.61 1.03 14.80
C TRP A 39 -11.85 2.06 13.94
N ASP A 40 -10.77 1.66 13.27
CA ASP A 40 -9.91 2.54 12.48
C ASP A 40 -10.24 2.40 10.99
N VAL A 41 -11.07 3.31 10.49
CA VAL A 41 -11.49 3.38 9.08
C VAL A 41 -10.37 4.02 8.25
N SER A 42 -9.30 3.24 8.06
CA SER A 42 -8.10 3.64 7.31
C SER A 42 -8.19 3.36 5.80
N GLY A 43 -9.26 2.69 5.34
CA GLY A 43 -9.46 2.29 3.96
C GLY A 43 -8.62 1.08 3.55
N ARG A 44 -8.74 0.69 2.27
CA ARG A 44 -7.86 -0.31 1.63
C ARG A 44 -7.65 -0.01 0.16
N VAL A 45 -6.57 -0.55 -0.39
CA VAL A 45 -6.26 -0.48 -1.83
C VAL A 45 -6.20 -1.90 -2.38
N LEU A 46 -7.02 -2.17 -3.39
CA LEU A 46 -6.97 -3.38 -4.19
C LEU A 46 -5.98 -3.17 -5.34
N VAL A 47 -5.18 -4.20 -5.62
CA VAL A 47 -4.16 -4.18 -6.66
C VAL A 47 -4.14 -5.51 -7.39
N ASP A 48 -3.83 -5.48 -8.68
CA ASP A 48 -3.69 -6.68 -9.49
C ASP A 48 -2.47 -7.50 -9.05
N LYS A 49 -2.65 -8.81 -8.89
CA LYS A 49 -1.58 -9.71 -8.47
C LYS A 49 -0.79 -10.20 -9.68
N LYS A 50 0.15 -9.38 -10.16
CA LYS A 50 1.11 -9.77 -11.22
C LYS A 50 2.30 -10.58 -10.70
N THR A 51 2.69 -10.37 -9.44
CA THR A 51 3.83 -11.06 -8.79
C THR A 51 3.43 -11.56 -7.38
N PRO A 52 4.30 -12.30 -6.66
CA PRO A 52 3.98 -12.73 -5.30
C PRO A 52 3.69 -11.54 -4.38
N LYS A 53 2.65 -11.66 -3.54
CA LYS A 53 2.19 -10.60 -2.63
C LYS A 53 3.33 -9.98 -1.80
N SER A 54 4.24 -10.82 -1.31
CA SER A 54 5.40 -10.39 -0.53
C SER A 54 6.38 -9.49 -1.30
N ARG A 55 6.47 -9.64 -2.63
CA ARG A 55 7.32 -8.82 -3.50
C ARG A 55 6.67 -7.47 -3.79
N ILE A 56 5.39 -7.48 -4.18
CA ILE A 56 4.58 -6.27 -4.41
C ILE A 56 4.65 -5.34 -3.21
N ILE A 57 4.42 -5.86 -2.00
CA ILE A 57 4.42 -5.02 -0.79
C ILE A 57 5.81 -4.42 -0.52
N LYS A 58 6.89 -5.14 -0.80
CA LYS A 58 8.27 -4.61 -0.67
C LYS A 58 8.55 -3.53 -1.71
N GLU A 59 8.08 -3.70 -2.94
CA GLU A 59 8.25 -2.73 -4.03
C GLU A 59 7.47 -1.44 -3.75
N ILE A 60 6.21 -1.54 -3.34
CA ILE A 60 5.40 -0.38 -2.89
C ILE A 60 6.11 0.37 -1.76
N GLY A 61 6.58 -0.36 -0.74
CA GLY A 61 7.30 0.24 0.39
C GLY A 61 8.60 0.96 -0.03
N LYS A 62 9.33 0.43 -1.03
CA LYS A 62 10.52 1.09 -1.58
C LYS A 62 10.17 2.38 -2.31
N ILE A 63 9.13 2.38 -3.14
CA ILE A 63 8.69 3.56 -3.90
C ILE A 63 8.25 4.67 -2.96
N ILE A 64 7.38 4.36 -1.99
CA ILE A 64 6.91 5.38 -1.03
C ILE A 64 8.08 5.96 -0.24
N ARG A 65 9.05 5.13 0.15
CA ARG A 65 10.23 5.62 0.87
C ARG A 65 11.14 6.48 -0.02
N LYS A 66 11.24 6.17 -1.32
CA LYS A 66 11.96 6.99 -2.31
C LYS A 66 11.28 8.34 -2.51
N ASN A 67 9.95 8.39 -2.49
CA ASN A 67 9.19 9.64 -2.69
C ASN A 67 9.14 10.54 -1.44
N ARG A 68 9.48 9.99 -0.26
CA ARG A 68 9.56 10.74 1.02
C ARG A 68 10.99 11.16 1.39
N GLY A 69 12.00 10.55 0.77
CA GLY A 69 13.41 10.87 0.98
C GLY A 69 13.85 11.91 -0.02
#